data_AF-A0A3D0JZY5-F1
#
_entry.id   AF-A0A3D0JZY5-F1
#
_cell.length_a   1.000
_cell.length_b   1.000
_cell.length_c   1.000
_cell.angle_alpha   90.00
_cell.angle_beta   90.00
_cell.angle_gamma   90.00
#
_symmetry.space_group_name_H-M   'P 1'
#
loop_
_entity.id
_entity.type
_entity.pdbx_description
1 polymer ?
#
loop_
_entity_poly.entity_id
_entity_poly.type
_entity_poly.pdbx_seq_one_letter_code
_entity_poly.pdbx_strand_id
1 'polypeptide(L)'
;MPPIHAGCRVAAALAGVVMFGCSGGSAWSSGSSSVSMADFSNPDNSSQVRPDAKAVQAAMVDAGLRIPQPAGPSAVQEEIDAANDITVRRGQSIVVDSLIGQVNGRPVFADEILTPIMDQLNADYQRMPWDQFRVYVVQMVSRQLREVIYNELFLSEARAGLSEQQEGGFLAWMNDMRGELIMQRGGISSEANRQMLEQEGKTIDEYLKLQQEQQLIRVLMNERVQPNVLVSWKDVERAWESRKSQFNQASTVTLGRIRLKTEGNEDTIKLLQQELEAGEPFEVVARQAGMADV
;
A
#
# COMPACT_ATOMS: atom_id res chain seq x y z
N MET A 1 78.51 -53.37 36.71
CA MET A 1 78.39 -52.93 35.31
C MET A 1 78.67 -51.43 35.27
N PRO A 2 79.54 -50.99 34.34
CA PRO A 2 80.36 -49.80 34.48
C PRO A 2 79.64 -48.48 34.12
N PRO A 3 80.26 -47.33 34.46
CA PRO A 3 79.66 -45.99 34.52
C PRO A 3 80.11 -45.13 33.31
N ILE A 4 79.92 -43.81 33.40
CA ILE A 4 80.75 -42.69 32.85
C ILE A 4 79.80 -41.53 32.46
N HIS A 5 79.65 -40.45 33.26
CA HIS A 5 80.47 -39.22 33.29
C HIS A 5 80.68 -38.63 31.88
N ALA A 6 80.26 -37.41 31.54
CA ALA A 6 80.84 -36.12 31.87
C ALA A 6 80.27 -35.21 30.76
N GLY A 7 79.74 -34.02 31.02
CA GLY A 7 80.51 -32.88 31.49
C GLY A 7 81.38 -32.34 30.36
N CYS A 8 80.99 -31.22 29.73
CA CYS A 8 81.91 -30.10 29.55
C CYS A 8 81.17 -28.85 29.05
N ARG A 9 81.33 -27.77 29.82
CA ARG A 9 81.03 -26.38 29.47
C ARG A 9 82.24 -25.80 28.73
N VAL A 10 82.03 -25.03 27.67
CA VAL A 10 82.90 -23.93 27.19
C VAL A 10 81.96 -22.98 26.42
N ALA A 11 81.60 -21.76 26.80
CA ALA A 11 82.34 -20.58 27.29
C ALA A 11 83.21 -19.90 26.21
N ALA A 12 82.62 -18.95 25.47
CA ALA A 12 83.28 -17.77 24.88
C ALA A 12 82.15 -16.81 24.44
N ALA A 13 81.83 -15.69 25.10
CA ALA A 13 82.61 -14.51 25.48
C ALA A 13 83.05 -13.64 24.30
N LEU A 14 82.70 -12.34 24.40
CA LEU A 14 83.20 -11.16 23.66
C LEU A 14 82.66 -10.99 22.23
N ALA A 15 82.48 -9.79 21.68
CA ALA A 15 82.36 -8.41 22.14
C ALA A 15 82.07 -7.62 20.85
N GLY A 16 81.28 -6.55 20.90
CA GLY A 16 81.10 -5.71 19.70
C GLY A 16 80.03 -4.64 19.84
N VAL A 17 80.32 -3.60 20.63
CA VAL A 17 79.65 -2.30 20.56
C VAL A 17 80.23 -1.51 19.40
N VAL A 18 79.41 -1.11 18.41
CA VAL A 18 79.55 0.13 17.60
C VAL A 18 78.13 0.48 17.08
N MET A 19 77.42 1.40 17.73
CA MET A 19 77.19 2.81 17.33
C MET A 19 76.42 3.02 16.00
N PHE A 20 75.20 3.55 16.18
CA PHE A 20 74.42 4.49 15.36
C PHE A 20 74.30 4.33 13.83
N GLY A 21 73.04 4.22 13.39
CA GLY A 21 72.60 4.58 12.05
C GLY A 21 71.08 4.65 11.97
N CYS A 22 70.48 5.79 12.33
CA CYS A 22 69.13 6.12 11.88
C CYS A 22 69.21 6.52 10.41
N SER A 23 68.67 5.69 9.52
CA SER A 23 68.23 6.11 8.19
C SER A 23 66.98 5.32 7.81
N GLY A 24 65.89 6.05 7.58
CA GLY A 24 64.66 5.49 7.05
C GLY A 24 64.88 4.78 5.73
N GLY A 25 64.28 3.60 5.62
CA GLY A 25 64.23 2.81 4.40
C GLY A 25 63.24 1.68 4.66
N SER A 26 61.99 1.88 4.26
CA SER A 26 61.00 0.80 4.21
C SER A 26 61.56 -0.30 3.33
N ALA A 27 62.03 -1.38 3.95
CA ALA A 27 62.49 -2.55 3.25
C ALA A 27 61.28 -3.16 2.51
N TRP A 28 61.20 -2.90 1.21
CA TRP A 28 60.49 -3.77 0.30
C TRP A 28 61.18 -5.13 0.33
N SER A 29 60.66 -6.05 1.14
CA SER A 29 61.03 -7.45 1.04
C SER A 29 60.46 -7.98 -0.27
N SER A 30 61.25 -7.94 -1.35
CA SER A 30 61.01 -8.76 -2.52
C SER A 30 61.30 -10.22 -2.15
N GLY A 31 60.39 -10.84 -1.43
CA GLY A 31 60.31 -12.29 -1.37
C GLY A 31 59.82 -12.77 -2.72
N SER A 32 60.73 -13.08 -3.65
CA SER A 32 60.37 -13.80 -4.87
C SER A 32 60.01 -15.24 -4.49
N SER A 33 58.77 -15.46 -4.05
CA SER A 33 58.19 -16.80 -3.99
C SER A 33 58.02 -17.26 -5.43
N SER A 34 58.85 -18.22 -5.87
CA SER A 34 58.69 -18.86 -7.16
C SER A 34 57.36 -19.62 -7.16
N VAL A 35 56.40 -19.14 -7.94
CA VAL A 35 55.10 -19.81 -8.11
C VAL A 35 55.32 -21.10 -8.89
N SER A 36 54.81 -22.21 -8.40
CA SER A 36 54.92 -23.52 -9.05
C SER A 36 53.59 -23.93 -9.70
N MET A 37 53.63 -24.84 -10.68
CA MET A 37 52.40 -25.37 -11.30
C MET A 37 51.47 -26.06 -10.29
N ALA A 38 52.01 -26.56 -9.16
CA ALA A 38 51.23 -27.22 -8.11
C ALA A 38 50.34 -26.23 -7.33
N ASP A 39 50.72 -24.95 -7.28
CA ASP A 39 49.92 -23.92 -6.60
C ASP A 39 48.58 -23.64 -7.30
N PHE A 40 48.51 -23.95 -8.61
CA PHE A 40 47.32 -23.80 -9.44
C PHE A 40 46.43 -25.05 -9.51
N SER A 41 46.93 -26.21 -9.11
CA SER A 41 46.18 -27.48 -9.14
C SER A 41 45.43 -27.80 -7.85
N ASN A 42 45.59 -26.99 -6.80
CA ASN A 42 44.93 -27.22 -5.51
C ASN A 42 43.57 -26.50 -5.45
N PRO A 43 42.43 -27.20 -5.52
CA PRO A 43 41.10 -26.58 -5.51
C PRO A 43 40.79 -25.86 -4.18
N ASP A 44 41.45 -26.24 -3.08
CA ASP A 44 41.28 -25.59 -1.77
C ASP A 44 41.96 -24.20 -1.70
N ASN A 45 42.94 -23.94 -2.58
CA ASN A 45 43.68 -22.68 -2.66
C ASN A 45 42.90 -21.59 -3.41
N SER A 46 41.82 -21.95 -4.11
CA SER A 46 40.94 -21.02 -4.83
C SER A 46 40.23 -20.02 -3.91
N SER A 47 40.13 -20.33 -2.61
CA SER A 47 39.45 -19.50 -1.61
C SER A 47 40.35 -18.48 -0.91
N GLN A 48 41.69 -18.64 -1.00
CA GLN A 48 42.66 -17.81 -0.26
C GLN A 48 43.32 -16.71 -1.09
N VAL A 49 43.12 -16.67 -2.40
CA VAL A 49 43.64 -15.58 -3.25
C VAL A 49 42.50 -14.62 -3.61
N ARG A 50 41.91 -13.99 -2.59
CA ARG A 50 41.15 -12.75 -2.81
C ARG A 50 42.15 -11.60 -2.74
N PRO A 51 42.45 -10.92 -3.85
CA PRO A 51 43.33 -9.77 -3.78
C PRO A 51 42.69 -8.71 -2.88
N ASP A 52 43.50 -8.08 -2.02
CA ASP A 52 43.03 -7.01 -1.14
C ASP A 52 42.35 -5.94 -2.01
N ALA A 53 41.09 -5.63 -1.68
CA ALA A 53 40.26 -4.70 -2.45
C ALA A 53 40.95 -3.34 -2.62
N LYS A 54 41.73 -2.89 -1.62
CA LYS A 54 42.51 -1.65 -1.71
C LYS A 54 43.69 -1.77 -2.67
N ALA A 55 44.37 -2.91 -2.69
CA ALA A 55 45.47 -3.17 -3.62
C ALA A 55 44.98 -3.28 -5.07
N VAL A 56 43.83 -3.92 -5.30
CA VAL A 56 43.18 -3.98 -6.63
C VAL A 56 42.80 -2.58 -7.08
N GLN A 57 42.18 -1.78 -6.21
CA GLN A 57 41.77 -0.43 -6.53
C GLN A 57 42.97 0.48 -6.84
N ALA A 58 44.07 0.35 -6.10
CA ALA A 58 45.31 1.07 -6.37
C ALA A 58 45.93 0.67 -7.72
N ALA A 59 45.99 -0.63 -8.02
CA ALA A 59 46.51 -1.14 -9.30
C ALA A 59 45.65 -0.71 -10.50
N MET A 60 44.32 -0.63 -10.33
CA MET A 60 43.41 -0.14 -11.37
C MET A 60 43.61 1.35 -11.65
N VAL A 61 43.82 2.17 -10.61
CA VAL A 61 44.11 3.61 -10.76
C VAL A 61 45.48 3.83 -11.42
N ASP A 62 46.49 3.05 -11.04
CA ASP A 62 47.83 3.08 -11.66
C ASP A 62 47.80 2.64 -13.15
N ALA A 63 46.94 1.68 -13.48
CA ALA A 63 46.64 1.27 -14.86
C ALA A 63 45.79 2.30 -15.65
N GLY A 64 45.49 3.46 -15.07
CA GLY A 64 44.77 4.56 -15.72
C GLY A 64 43.24 4.39 -15.79
N LEU A 65 42.68 3.39 -15.11
CA LEU A 65 41.22 3.22 -15.01
C LEU A 65 40.66 4.21 -13.97
N ARG A 66 39.82 5.14 -14.44
CA ARG A 66 39.01 5.99 -13.55
C ARG A 66 37.84 5.20 -13.00
N ILE A 67 37.95 4.72 -11.77
CA ILE A 67 36.83 4.10 -11.05
C ILE A 67 35.92 5.24 -10.57
N PRO A 68 34.64 5.30 -10.99
CA PRO A 68 33.71 6.25 -10.41
C PRO A 68 33.57 5.93 -8.92
N GLN A 69 34.00 6.85 -8.07
CA GLN A 69 33.73 6.77 -6.65
C GLN A 69 32.20 6.80 -6.50
N PRO A 70 31.56 5.83 -5.82
CA PRO A 70 30.14 5.93 -5.56
C PRO A 70 29.94 7.25 -4.86
N ALA A 71 29.13 8.13 -5.45
CA ALA A 71 28.74 9.36 -4.80
C ALA A 71 28.17 8.95 -3.44
N GLY A 72 28.87 9.31 -2.36
CA GLY A 72 28.31 9.17 -1.03
C GLY A 72 26.95 9.88 -0.98
N PRO A 73 26.10 9.55 0.00
CA PRO A 73 24.84 10.25 0.16
C PRO A 73 25.10 11.76 0.07
N SER A 74 24.34 12.45 -0.79
CA SER A 74 24.46 13.89 -0.91
C SER A 74 24.26 14.54 0.47
N ALA A 75 24.83 15.72 0.75
CA ALA A 75 24.62 16.39 2.03
C ALA A 75 23.13 16.57 2.37
N VAL A 76 22.27 16.69 1.36
CA VAL A 76 20.80 16.72 1.49
C VAL A 76 20.26 15.35 1.93
N GLN A 77 20.80 14.26 1.42
CA GLN A 77 20.43 12.90 1.82
C GLN A 77 20.91 12.57 3.23
N GLU A 78 22.14 12.99 3.62
CA GLU A 78 22.63 12.84 5.00
C GLU A 78 21.79 13.66 5.99
N GLU A 79 21.31 14.85 5.61
CA GLU A 79 20.45 15.67 6.47
C GLU A 79 19.04 15.08 6.61
N ILE A 80 18.48 14.51 5.54
CA ILE A 80 17.21 13.77 5.58
C ILE A 80 17.34 12.49 6.41
N ASP A 81 18.43 11.74 6.23
CA ASP A 81 18.68 10.50 6.96
C ASP A 81 18.97 10.79 8.44
N ALA A 82 19.65 11.89 8.77
CA ALA A 82 19.85 12.35 10.16
C ALA A 82 18.57 12.90 10.80
N ALA A 83 17.66 13.51 10.03
CA ALA A 83 16.34 13.91 10.51
C ALA A 83 15.42 12.71 10.78
N ASN A 84 15.61 11.63 10.03
CA ASN A 84 14.83 10.39 10.16
C ASN A 84 15.45 9.37 11.13
N ASP A 85 16.74 9.48 11.46
CA ASP A 85 17.41 8.67 12.48
C ASP A 85 17.13 9.22 13.89
N ILE A 86 15.91 8.96 14.37
CA ILE A 86 15.50 9.29 15.73
C ILE A 86 16.20 8.33 16.70
N THR A 87 17.46 8.60 17.02
CA THR A 87 18.18 7.92 18.11
C THR A 87 17.63 8.39 19.46
N VAL A 88 16.51 7.79 19.90
CA VAL A 88 15.87 8.11 21.17
C VAL A 88 16.77 7.69 22.34
N ARG A 89 17.37 8.66 23.03
CA ARG A 89 18.09 8.40 24.29
C ARG A 89 17.07 8.18 25.41
N ARG A 90 17.30 7.19 26.28
CA ARG A 90 16.48 6.97 27.49
C ARG A 90 16.37 8.28 28.29
N GLY A 91 15.15 8.82 28.41
CA GLY A 91 14.87 10.09 29.08
C GLY A 91 14.49 11.26 28.16
N GLN A 92 14.59 11.13 26.83
CA GLN A 92 14.01 12.12 25.91
C GLN A 92 12.51 11.90 25.75
N SER A 93 11.74 12.99 25.88
CA SER A 93 10.32 13.02 25.50
C SER A 93 10.22 13.08 23.98
N ILE A 94 9.56 12.08 23.40
CA ILE A 94 9.17 12.09 21.99
C ILE A 94 7.72 12.53 21.89
N VAL A 95 7.41 13.42 20.94
CA VAL A 95 6.02 13.74 20.60
C VAL A 95 5.51 12.56 19.79
N VAL A 96 4.71 11.71 20.45
CA VAL A 96 4.07 10.56 19.78
C VAL A 96 2.92 11.05 18.91
N ASP A 97 2.21 12.08 19.37
CA ASP A 97 1.05 12.64 18.67
C ASP A 97 0.74 14.07 19.16
N SER A 98 0.04 14.85 18.33
CA SER A 98 -0.35 16.23 18.63
C SER A 98 -1.86 16.36 18.75
N LEU A 99 -2.34 16.81 19.91
CA LEU A 99 -3.74 17.15 20.12
C LEU A 99 -4.11 18.40 19.30
N ILE A 100 -5.09 18.27 18.40
CA ILE A 100 -5.59 19.38 17.58
C ILE A 100 -6.76 20.08 18.26
N GLY A 101 -7.62 19.33 18.95
CA GLY A 101 -8.79 19.89 19.64
C GLY A 101 -9.66 18.85 20.33
N GLN A 102 -10.86 19.24 20.71
CA GLN A 102 -11.83 18.37 21.38
C GLN A 102 -13.23 18.59 20.80
N VAL A 103 -13.96 17.51 20.52
CA VAL A 103 -15.35 17.53 20.02
C VAL A 103 -16.20 16.69 20.96
N ASN A 104 -17.22 17.30 21.59
CA ASN A 104 -18.11 16.63 22.57
C ASN A 104 -17.36 15.81 23.64
N GLY A 105 -16.24 16.33 24.13
CA GLY A 105 -15.45 15.66 25.14
C GLY A 105 -14.39 14.69 24.61
N ARG A 106 -14.45 14.26 23.34
CA ARG A 106 -13.44 13.39 22.72
C ARG A 106 -12.26 14.22 22.17
N PRO A 107 -11.00 13.91 22.55
CA PRO A 107 -9.82 14.52 21.94
C PRO A 107 -9.68 14.08 20.47
N VAL A 108 -9.33 15.02 19.60
CA VAL A 108 -9.03 14.78 18.18
C VAL A 108 -7.56 15.06 17.95
N PHE A 109 -6.85 14.04 17.47
CA PHE A 109 -5.40 14.04 17.28
C PHE A 109 -4.99 14.28 15.82
N ALA A 110 -3.71 14.57 15.61
CA ALA A 110 -3.14 14.86 14.30
C ALA A 110 -3.04 13.62 13.42
N ASP A 111 -2.75 12.47 14.01
CA ASP A 111 -2.72 11.19 13.31
C ASP A 111 -4.07 10.85 12.66
N GLU A 112 -5.20 11.05 13.34
CA GLU A 112 -6.55 10.78 12.85
C GLU A 112 -6.88 11.60 11.60
N ILE A 113 -6.32 12.81 11.51
CA ILE A 113 -6.54 13.74 10.39
C ILE A 113 -5.53 13.49 9.28
N LEU A 114 -4.26 13.25 9.60
CA LEU A 114 -3.21 13.16 8.59
C LEU A 114 -3.12 11.77 7.97
N THR A 115 -3.30 10.69 8.75
CA THR A 115 -3.12 9.30 8.28
C THR A 115 -3.93 8.99 7.02
N PRO A 116 -5.24 9.35 6.92
CA PRO A 116 -6.04 9.01 5.74
C PRO A 116 -5.62 9.73 4.46
N ILE A 117 -4.90 10.85 4.59
CA ILE A 117 -4.51 11.71 3.47
C ILE A 117 -3.00 11.67 3.20
N MET A 118 -2.21 11.06 4.08
CA MET A 118 -0.76 11.11 4.07
C MET A 118 -0.17 10.50 2.79
N ASP A 119 -0.66 9.36 2.35
CA ASP A 119 -0.20 8.70 1.11
C ASP A 119 -0.41 9.60 -0.12
N GLN A 120 -1.57 10.25 -0.19
CA GLN A 120 -1.91 11.16 -1.27
C GLN A 120 -1.06 12.44 -1.21
N LEU A 121 -0.87 13.01 -0.02
CA LEU A 121 0.01 14.17 0.18
C LEU A 121 1.45 13.86 -0.25
N ASN A 122 1.96 12.69 0.11
CA ASN A 122 3.29 12.23 -0.28
C ASN A 122 3.42 12.04 -1.80
N ALA A 123 2.39 11.48 -2.44
CA ALA A 123 2.36 11.32 -3.90
C ALA A 123 2.28 12.66 -4.63
N ASP A 124 1.53 13.62 -4.11
CA ASP A 124 1.31 14.91 -4.76
C ASP A 124 2.47 15.90 -4.53
N TYR A 125 3.21 15.76 -3.43
CA TYR A 125 4.41 16.56 -3.13
C TYR A 125 5.44 16.52 -4.27
N GLN A 126 5.62 15.36 -4.91
CA GLN A 126 6.57 15.19 -6.01
C GLN A 126 6.08 15.76 -7.35
N ARG A 127 4.77 16.05 -7.46
CA ARG A 127 4.11 16.38 -8.73
C ARG A 127 3.80 17.87 -8.88
N MET A 128 3.80 18.63 -7.79
CA MET A 128 3.34 20.01 -7.77
C MET A 128 4.43 20.99 -7.28
N PRO A 129 4.49 22.22 -7.82
CA PRO A 129 5.31 23.28 -7.24
C PRO A 129 4.88 23.61 -5.81
N TRP A 130 5.85 23.96 -4.96
CA TRP A 130 5.65 24.19 -3.52
C TRP A 130 4.52 25.17 -3.18
N ASP A 131 4.41 26.29 -3.89
CA ASP A 131 3.37 27.30 -3.62
C ASP A 131 1.96 26.75 -3.87
N GLN A 132 1.78 25.90 -4.87
CA GLN A 132 0.51 25.24 -5.16
C GLN A 132 0.24 24.11 -4.16
N PHE A 133 1.28 23.33 -3.83
CA PHE A 133 1.20 22.24 -2.87
C PHE A 133 0.73 22.73 -1.48
N ARG A 134 1.26 23.86 -1.00
CA ARG A 134 0.84 24.43 0.29
C ARG A 134 -0.65 24.75 0.36
N VAL A 135 -1.20 25.36 -0.68
CA VAL A 135 -2.64 25.69 -0.74
C VAL A 135 -3.46 24.41 -0.79
N TYR A 136 -3.02 23.42 -1.56
CA TYR A 136 -3.65 22.10 -1.68
C TYR A 136 -3.69 21.36 -0.34
N VAL A 137 -2.56 21.29 0.39
CA VAL A 137 -2.48 20.69 1.72
C VAL A 137 -3.50 21.32 2.67
N VAL A 138 -3.56 22.66 2.72
CA VAL A 138 -4.52 23.36 3.59
C VAL A 138 -5.96 22.98 3.26
N GLN A 139 -6.31 22.90 1.97
CA GLN A 139 -7.66 22.50 1.55
C GLN A 139 -7.98 21.04 1.92
N MET A 140 -7.02 20.14 1.74
CA MET A 140 -7.16 18.72 2.01
C MET A 140 -7.30 18.45 3.52
N VAL A 141 -6.39 19.01 4.32
CA VAL A 141 -6.45 18.95 5.79
C VAL A 141 -7.74 19.58 6.31
N SER A 142 -8.15 20.74 5.78
CA SER A 142 -9.40 21.39 6.20
C SER A 142 -10.64 20.55 5.88
N ARG A 143 -10.64 19.83 4.76
CA ARG A 143 -11.72 18.90 4.41
C ARG A 143 -11.73 17.73 5.38
N GLN A 144 -10.58 17.09 5.59
CA GLN A 144 -10.45 15.94 6.48
C GLN A 144 -10.80 16.27 7.93
N LEU A 145 -10.37 17.43 8.43
CA LEU A 145 -10.76 17.93 9.75
C LEU A 145 -12.28 18.10 9.87
N ARG A 146 -12.95 18.66 8.85
CA ARG A 146 -14.42 18.76 8.84
C ARG A 146 -15.09 17.39 8.86
N GLU A 147 -14.61 16.43 8.07
CA GLU A 147 -15.14 15.06 8.06
C GLU A 147 -15.03 14.42 9.45
N VAL A 148 -13.86 14.51 10.08
CA VAL A 148 -13.65 13.99 11.45
C VAL A 148 -14.62 14.67 12.43
N ILE A 149 -14.71 16.00 12.42
CA ILE A 149 -15.62 16.74 13.32
C ILE A 149 -17.09 16.34 13.09
N TYR A 150 -17.54 16.26 11.85
CA TYR A 150 -18.92 15.89 11.54
C TYR A 150 -19.23 14.46 11.94
N ASN A 151 -18.32 13.51 11.67
CA ASN A 151 -18.49 12.13 12.12
C ASN A 151 -18.57 12.06 13.64
N GLU A 152 -17.72 12.77 14.38
CA GLU A 152 -17.80 12.81 15.85
C GLU A 152 -19.11 13.42 16.37
N LEU A 153 -19.57 14.50 15.74
CA LEU A 153 -20.84 15.12 16.13
C LEU A 153 -22.01 14.17 15.87
N PHE A 154 -22.06 13.54 14.70
CA PHE A 154 -23.09 12.57 14.37
C PHE A 154 -23.03 11.33 15.26
N LEU A 155 -21.84 10.81 15.56
CA LEU A 155 -21.69 9.66 16.46
C LEU A 155 -22.13 10.00 17.89
N SER A 156 -21.77 11.18 18.38
CA SER A 156 -22.21 11.67 19.68
C SER A 156 -23.73 11.80 19.75
N GLU A 157 -24.34 12.38 18.72
CA GLU A 157 -25.79 12.55 18.62
C GLU A 157 -26.52 11.21 18.49
N ALA A 158 -25.98 10.30 17.66
CA ALA A 158 -26.51 8.97 17.48
C ALA A 158 -26.49 8.19 18.79
N ARG A 159 -25.36 8.19 19.51
CA ARG A 159 -25.22 7.51 20.81
C ARG A 159 -26.16 8.11 21.86
N ALA A 160 -26.28 9.44 21.93
CA ALA A 160 -27.21 10.10 22.85
C ALA A 160 -28.68 9.83 22.51
N GLY A 161 -28.98 9.44 21.26
CA GLY A 161 -30.33 9.12 20.79
C GLY A 161 -30.75 7.67 20.98
N LEU A 162 -29.85 6.75 21.34
CA LEU A 162 -30.19 5.34 21.48
C LEU A 162 -30.99 5.07 22.77
N SER A 163 -32.07 4.29 22.64
CA SER A 163 -32.75 3.67 23.79
C SER A 163 -32.01 2.44 24.30
N GLU A 164 -32.23 2.06 25.56
CA GLU A 164 -31.62 0.86 26.16
C GLU A 164 -31.90 -0.43 25.36
N GLN A 165 -33.11 -0.56 24.81
CA GLN A 165 -33.47 -1.71 23.98
C GLN A 165 -32.70 -1.72 22.65
N GLN A 166 -32.53 -0.56 22.02
CA GLN A 166 -31.77 -0.44 20.77
C GLN A 166 -30.28 -0.72 21.01
N GLU A 167 -29.73 -0.27 22.13
CA GLU A 167 -28.35 -0.55 22.51
C GLU A 167 -28.14 -2.06 22.71
N GLY A 168 -29.05 -2.75 23.41
CA GLY A 168 -28.98 -4.20 23.58
C GLY A 168 -29.05 -4.98 22.26
N GLY A 169 -29.98 -4.61 21.36
CA GLY A 169 -30.09 -5.21 20.04
C GLY A 169 -28.87 -4.95 19.16
N PHE A 170 -28.29 -3.75 19.27
CA PHE A 170 -27.08 -3.37 18.54
C PHE A 170 -25.85 -4.15 19.00
N LEU A 171 -25.68 -4.32 20.32
CA LEU A 171 -24.60 -5.15 20.87
C LEU A 171 -24.72 -6.62 20.44
N ALA A 172 -25.94 -7.16 20.38
CA ALA A 172 -26.17 -8.51 19.87
C ALA A 172 -25.73 -8.63 18.40
N TRP A 173 -26.16 -7.69 17.55
CA TRP A 173 -25.75 -7.64 16.14
C TRP A 173 -24.23 -7.53 15.95
N MET A 174 -23.54 -6.74 16.77
CA MET A 174 -22.07 -6.63 16.75
C MET A 174 -21.38 -7.97 17.10
N ASN A 175 -21.91 -8.69 18.09
CA ASN A 175 -21.39 -10.00 18.48
C ASN A 175 -21.62 -11.04 17.39
N ASP A 176 -22.79 -11.03 16.74
CA ASP A 176 -23.10 -11.91 15.61
C ASP A 176 -22.15 -11.64 14.43
N MET A 177 -21.94 -10.36 14.08
CA MET A 177 -21.00 -9.99 13.01
C MET A 177 -19.58 -10.45 13.31
N ARG A 178 -19.11 -10.27 14.56
CA ARG A 178 -17.80 -10.78 14.97
C ARG A 178 -17.71 -12.29 14.79
N GLY A 179 -18.72 -13.03 15.23
CA GLY A 179 -18.79 -14.48 15.09
C GLY A 179 -18.73 -14.93 13.63
N GLU A 180 -19.48 -14.25 12.75
CA GLU A 180 -19.49 -14.49 11.30
C GLU A 180 -18.11 -14.24 10.68
N LEU A 181 -17.46 -13.11 11.00
CA LEU A 181 -16.13 -12.78 10.47
C LEU A 181 -15.07 -13.80 10.87
N ILE A 182 -15.14 -14.32 12.09
CA ILE A 182 -14.26 -15.36 12.60
C ILE A 182 -14.56 -16.70 11.90
N MET A 183 -15.84 -17.06 11.76
CA MET A 183 -16.27 -18.31 11.13
C MET A 183 -15.85 -18.38 9.65
N GLN A 184 -16.06 -17.30 8.89
CA GLN A 184 -15.65 -17.19 7.48
C GLN A 184 -14.14 -17.38 7.28
N ARG A 185 -13.34 -17.09 8.31
CA ARG A 185 -11.87 -17.14 8.29
C ARG A 185 -11.29 -18.32 9.10
N GLY A 186 -12.07 -19.38 9.29
CA GLY A 186 -11.59 -20.65 9.86
C GLY A 186 -11.81 -20.83 11.37
N GLY A 187 -12.58 -19.96 12.01
CA GLY A 187 -13.07 -20.16 13.38
C GLY A 187 -12.09 -19.75 14.51
N ILE A 188 -10.84 -19.45 14.20
CA ILE A 188 -9.83 -19.02 15.18
C ILE A 188 -9.63 -17.51 15.07
N SER A 189 -9.91 -16.78 16.15
CA SER A 189 -9.87 -15.31 16.17
C SER A 189 -8.51 -14.72 15.78
N SER A 190 -7.39 -15.29 16.24
CA SER A 190 -6.05 -14.78 15.93
C SER A 190 -5.66 -14.98 14.46
N GLU A 191 -6.03 -16.10 13.86
CA GLU A 191 -5.79 -16.38 12.44
C GLU A 191 -6.71 -15.53 11.57
N ALA A 192 -7.97 -15.38 11.95
CA ALA A 192 -8.91 -14.51 11.28
C ALA A 192 -8.45 -13.05 11.26
N ASN A 193 -7.91 -12.54 12.39
CA ASN A 193 -7.31 -11.20 12.46
C ASN A 193 -6.10 -11.06 11.54
N ARG A 194 -5.21 -12.06 11.49
CA ARG A 194 -4.05 -12.04 10.61
C ARG A 194 -4.45 -12.00 9.14
N GLN A 195 -5.37 -12.89 8.74
CA GLN A 195 -5.87 -12.94 7.37
C GLN A 195 -6.55 -11.63 6.97
N MET A 196 -7.33 -11.03 7.87
CA MET A 196 -7.99 -9.76 7.61
C MET A 196 -7.00 -8.60 7.47
N LEU A 197 -5.96 -8.58 8.30
CA LEU A 197 -4.90 -7.58 8.21
C LEU A 197 -4.13 -7.72 6.88
N GLU A 198 -3.87 -8.95 6.44
CA GLU A 198 -3.19 -9.23 5.17
C GLU A 198 -4.02 -8.85 3.93
N GLN A 199 -5.36 -9.03 3.98
CA GLN A 199 -6.25 -8.79 2.83
C GLN A 199 -6.79 -7.36 2.76
N GLU A 200 -7.18 -6.80 3.90
CA GLU A 200 -7.93 -5.55 4.01
C GLU A 200 -7.13 -4.44 4.73
N GLY A 201 -5.96 -4.77 5.30
CA GLY A 201 -5.14 -3.82 6.05
C GLY A 201 -5.75 -3.39 7.38
N LYS A 202 -6.72 -4.14 7.90
CA LYS A 202 -7.46 -3.84 9.14
C LYS A 202 -7.63 -5.10 9.98
N THR A 203 -7.65 -4.92 11.29
CA THR A 203 -8.06 -5.98 12.23
C THR A 203 -9.59 -6.09 12.28
N ILE A 204 -10.10 -7.23 12.78
CA ILE A 204 -11.54 -7.44 12.98
C ILE A 204 -12.11 -6.36 13.90
N ASP A 205 -11.41 -5.99 14.98
CA ASP A 205 -11.92 -5.00 15.92
C ASP A 205 -11.98 -3.60 15.32
N GLU A 206 -10.98 -3.20 14.51
CA GLU A 206 -11.02 -1.93 13.77
C GLU A 206 -12.17 -1.90 12.77
N TYR A 207 -12.37 -3.00 12.04
CA TYR A 207 -13.48 -3.09 11.09
C TYR A 207 -14.83 -3.07 11.77
N LEU A 208 -14.99 -3.82 12.86
CA LEU A 208 -16.21 -3.82 13.67
C LEU A 208 -16.50 -2.41 14.19
N LYS A 209 -15.48 -1.69 14.67
CA LYS A 209 -15.64 -0.29 15.09
C LYS A 209 -16.16 0.59 13.94
N LEU A 210 -15.59 0.46 12.74
CA LEU A 210 -16.06 1.20 11.56
C LEU A 210 -17.50 0.85 11.19
N GLN A 211 -17.85 -0.44 11.21
CA GLN A 211 -19.23 -0.89 10.96
C GLN A 211 -20.20 -0.35 12.01
N GLN A 212 -19.79 -0.36 13.28
CA GLN A 212 -20.56 0.21 14.37
C GLN A 212 -20.85 1.69 14.13
N GLU A 213 -19.81 2.47 13.82
CA GLU A 213 -19.92 3.90 13.59
C GLU A 213 -20.85 4.20 12.40
N GLN A 214 -20.70 3.46 11.30
CA GLN A 214 -21.56 3.60 10.12
C GLN A 214 -23.03 3.29 10.41
N GLN A 215 -23.33 2.23 11.16
CA GLN A 215 -24.71 1.91 11.50
C GLN A 215 -25.34 2.94 12.43
N LEU A 216 -24.59 3.45 13.42
CA LEU A 216 -25.10 4.50 14.32
C LEU A 216 -25.45 5.77 13.53
N ILE A 217 -24.57 6.21 12.63
CA ILE A 217 -24.85 7.36 11.76
C ILE A 217 -26.07 7.07 10.88
N ARG A 218 -26.20 5.86 10.32
CA ARG A 218 -27.35 5.48 9.48
C ARG A 218 -28.67 5.54 10.25
N VAL A 219 -28.71 5.05 11.48
CA VAL A 219 -29.90 5.12 12.34
C VAL A 219 -30.27 6.57 12.60
N LEU A 220 -29.31 7.42 12.98
CA LEU A 220 -29.52 8.85 13.18
C LEU A 220 -30.08 9.52 11.92
N MET A 221 -29.49 9.21 10.76
CA MET A 221 -29.93 9.76 9.48
C MET A 221 -31.39 9.38 9.17
N ASN A 222 -31.80 8.14 9.43
CA ASN A 222 -33.14 7.67 9.16
C ASN A 222 -34.18 8.22 10.16
N GLU A 223 -33.82 8.37 11.43
CA GLU A 223 -34.77 8.76 12.48
C GLU A 223 -34.89 10.28 12.64
N ARG A 224 -33.78 11.03 12.48
CA ARG A 224 -33.77 12.48 12.74
C ARG A 224 -33.55 13.34 11.51
N VAL A 225 -32.80 12.87 10.51
CA VAL A 225 -32.52 13.70 9.33
C VAL A 225 -33.58 13.51 8.25
N GLN A 226 -33.74 12.30 7.72
CA GLN A 226 -34.65 12.01 6.61
C GLN A 226 -36.09 12.51 6.81
N PRO A 227 -36.74 12.35 7.99
CA PRO A 227 -38.11 12.81 8.17
C PRO A 227 -38.26 14.34 8.09
N ASN A 228 -37.17 15.07 8.36
CA ASN A 228 -37.14 16.53 8.35
C ASN A 228 -36.65 17.09 7.00
N VAL A 229 -36.31 16.24 6.03
CA VAL A 229 -35.92 16.68 4.69
C VAL A 229 -37.17 16.95 3.85
N LEU A 230 -37.43 18.23 3.54
CA LEU A 230 -38.48 18.64 2.62
C LEU A 230 -37.91 18.81 1.21
N VAL A 231 -38.37 17.99 0.26
CA VAL A 231 -37.99 18.11 -1.16
C VAL A 231 -39.13 18.76 -1.93
N SER A 232 -38.87 19.93 -2.52
CA SER A 232 -39.83 20.61 -3.39
C SER A 232 -39.93 19.92 -4.75
N TRP A 233 -41.14 19.88 -5.33
CA TRP A 233 -41.33 19.42 -6.71
C TRP A 233 -40.42 20.17 -7.70
N LYS A 234 -40.21 21.48 -7.49
CA LYS A 234 -39.34 22.29 -8.36
C LYS A 234 -37.88 21.85 -8.32
N ASP A 235 -37.43 21.33 -7.19
CA ASP A 235 -36.06 20.80 -7.06
C ASP A 235 -35.93 19.43 -7.72
N VAL A 236 -36.98 18.59 -7.64
CA VAL A 236 -37.06 17.32 -8.39
C VAL A 236 -37.04 17.57 -9.89
N GLU A 237 -37.85 18.50 -10.38
CA GLU A 237 -37.91 18.87 -11.79
C GLU A 237 -36.57 19.40 -12.30
N ARG A 238 -35.92 20.29 -11.53
CA ARG A 238 -34.57 20.79 -11.86
C ARG A 238 -33.55 19.66 -11.90
N ALA A 239 -33.59 18.76 -10.92
CA ALA A 239 -32.69 17.62 -10.82
C ALA A 239 -32.92 16.57 -11.92
N TRP A 240 -34.17 16.44 -12.38
CA TRP A 240 -34.56 15.60 -13.50
C TRP A 240 -34.06 16.17 -14.81
N GLU A 241 -34.33 17.45 -15.10
CA GLU A 241 -33.91 18.08 -16.36
C GLU A 241 -32.38 18.11 -16.49
N SER A 242 -31.64 18.30 -15.40
CA SER A 242 -30.17 18.26 -15.44
C SER A 242 -29.59 16.86 -15.68
N ARG A 243 -30.33 15.80 -15.36
CA ARG A 243 -29.92 14.38 -15.49
C ARG A 243 -30.78 13.59 -16.47
N LYS A 244 -31.53 14.26 -17.32
CA LYS A 244 -32.51 13.67 -18.23
C LYS A 244 -31.88 12.63 -19.16
N SER A 245 -30.66 12.87 -19.64
CA SER A 245 -29.92 11.93 -20.50
C SER A 245 -29.57 10.61 -19.80
N GLN A 246 -29.43 10.61 -18.47
CA GLN A 246 -29.11 9.40 -17.69
C GLN A 246 -30.32 8.47 -17.56
N PHE A 247 -31.50 9.06 -17.31
CA PHE A 247 -32.73 8.32 -17.01
C PHE A 247 -33.63 8.10 -18.24
N ASN A 248 -33.55 8.99 -19.24
CA ASN A 248 -34.30 8.90 -20.48
C ASN A 248 -33.36 8.51 -21.63
N GLN A 249 -32.71 7.36 -21.49
CA GLN A 249 -31.98 6.76 -22.60
C GLN A 249 -33.00 6.34 -23.66
N ALA A 250 -32.76 6.71 -24.92
CA ALA A 250 -33.63 6.27 -26.02
C ALA A 250 -33.68 4.75 -25.99
N SER A 251 -34.86 4.16 -25.78
CA SER A 251 -35.05 2.73 -25.87
C SER A 251 -34.72 2.30 -27.30
N THR A 252 -33.59 1.62 -27.48
CA THR A 252 -33.24 1.00 -28.76
C THR A 252 -34.15 -0.20 -28.93
N VAL A 253 -35.24 -0.02 -29.70
CA VAL A 253 -36.13 -1.11 -30.08
C VAL A 253 -35.73 -1.59 -31.47
N THR A 254 -35.31 -2.86 -31.57
CA THR A 254 -35.11 -3.52 -32.86
C THR A 254 -36.47 -3.99 -33.36
N LEU A 255 -36.96 -3.40 -34.46
CA LEU A 255 -38.24 -3.75 -35.07
C LEU A 255 -38.00 -4.58 -36.34
N GLY A 256 -38.53 -5.80 -36.36
CA GLY A 256 -38.65 -6.59 -37.59
C GLY A 256 -39.91 -6.19 -38.37
N ARG A 257 -39.79 -5.94 -39.69
CA ARG A 257 -40.95 -5.63 -40.55
C ARG A 257 -40.97 -6.52 -41.80
N ILE A 258 -42.03 -7.31 -41.94
CA ILE A 258 -42.35 -8.08 -43.15
C ILE A 258 -43.40 -7.30 -43.95
N ARG A 259 -43.18 -7.10 -45.25
CA ARG A 259 -44.12 -6.36 -46.12
C ARG A 259 -44.56 -7.20 -47.31
N LEU A 260 -45.84 -7.56 -47.36
CA LEU A 260 -46.45 -8.32 -48.44
C LEU A 260 -47.52 -7.48 -49.15
N LYS A 261 -47.76 -7.77 -50.44
CA LYS A 261 -48.89 -7.17 -51.17
C LYS A 261 -50.17 -7.91 -50.79
N THR A 262 -51.24 -7.17 -50.53
CA THR A 262 -52.54 -7.73 -50.09
C THR A 262 -53.22 -8.54 -51.19
N GLU A 263 -53.15 -8.07 -52.44
CA GLU A 263 -53.72 -8.79 -53.58
C GLU A 263 -52.98 -10.12 -53.83
N GLY A 264 -53.70 -11.24 -53.69
CA GLY A 264 -53.19 -12.58 -53.98
C GLY A 264 -52.43 -13.28 -52.85
N ASN A 265 -52.22 -12.64 -51.70
CA ASN A 265 -51.51 -13.24 -50.55
C ASN A 265 -52.32 -13.22 -49.24
N GLU A 266 -53.64 -13.12 -49.30
CA GLU A 266 -54.50 -13.02 -48.10
C GLU A 266 -54.36 -14.23 -47.17
N ASP A 267 -54.24 -15.43 -47.73
CA ASP A 267 -54.05 -16.66 -46.95
C ASP A 267 -52.65 -16.73 -46.34
N THR A 268 -51.63 -16.26 -47.07
CA THR A 268 -50.25 -16.18 -46.58
C THR A 268 -50.11 -15.16 -45.45
N ILE A 269 -50.80 -14.03 -45.53
CA ILE A 269 -50.80 -13.02 -44.46
C ILE A 269 -51.45 -13.58 -43.19
N LYS A 270 -52.58 -14.29 -43.31
CA LYS A 270 -53.24 -14.92 -42.15
C LYS A 270 -52.38 -16.01 -41.51
N LEU A 271 -51.71 -16.83 -42.33
CA LEU A 271 -50.81 -17.88 -41.85
C LEU A 271 -49.61 -17.29 -41.09
N LEU A 272 -48.92 -16.31 -41.68
CA LEU A 272 -47.76 -15.67 -41.05
C LEU A 272 -48.16 -14.89 -39.77
N GLN A 273 -49.37 -14.31 -39.74
CA GLN A 273 -49.89 -13.66 -38.55
C GLN A 273 -50.15 -14.67 -37.42
N GLN A 274 -50.73 -15.84 -37.74
CA GLN A 274 -50.93 -16.91 -36.77
C GLN A 274 -49.61 -17.49 -36.25
N GLU A 275 -48.59 -17.65 -37.10
CA GLU A 275 -47.25 -18.10 -36.72
C GLU A 275 -46.55 -17.10 -35.78
N LEU A 276 -46.69 -15.79 -36.05
CA LEU A 276 -46.18 -14.74 -35.16
C LEU A 276 -46.93 -14.67 -33.82
N GLU A 277 -48.26 -14.88 -33.83
CA GLU A 277 -49.08 -14.95 -32.61
C GLU A 277 -48.82 -16.23 -31.79
N ALA A 278 -48.45 -17.33 -32.46
CA ALA A 278 -48.05 -18.59 -31.83
C ALA A 278 -46.61 -18.54 -31.25
N GLY A 279 -45.86 -17.48 -31.52
CA GLY A 279 -44.53 -17.25 -30.95
C GLY A 279 -43.37 -17.82 -31.76
N GLU A 280 -43.55 -18.07 -33.06
CA GLU A 280 -42.44 -18.48 -33.91
C GLU A 280 -41.39 -17.37 -34.09
N PRO A 281 -40.09 -17.71 -34.26
CA PRO A 281 -39.04 -16.72 -34.45
C PRO A 281 -39.23 -15.91 -35.73
N PHE A 282 -39.11 -14.58 -35.63
CA PHE A 282 -39.32 -13.65 -36.74
C PHE A 282 -38.50 -13.97 -38.01
N GLU A 283 -37.26 -14.45 -37.84
CA GLU A 283 -36.37 -14.83 -38.96
C GLU A 283 -36.90 -16.02 -39.78
N VAL A 284 -37.67 -16.92 -39.16
CA VAL A 284 -38.27 -18.07 -39.83
C VAL A 284 -39.45 -17.60 -40.67
N VAL A 285 -40.34 -16.82 -40.04
CA VAL A 285 -41.51 -16.21 -40.70
C VAL A 285 -41.08 -15.28 -41.84
N ALA A 286 -39.99 -14.53 -41.67
CA ALA A 286 -39.48 -13.63 -42.71
C ALA A 286 -38.91 -14.38 -43.92
N ARG A 287 -38.20 -15.50 -43.71
CA ARG A 287 -37.73 -16.36 -44.79
C ARG A 287 -38.88 -17.05 -45.53
N GLN A 288 -39.89 -17.50 -44.80
CA GLN A 288 -41.12 -18.07 -45.37
C GLN A 288 -41.91 -17.05 -46.20
N ALA A 289 -41.87 -15.78 -45.80
CA ALA A 289 -42.42 -14.66 -46.54
C ALA A 289 -41.56 -14.22 -47.76
N GLY A 290 -40.42 -14.87 -48.02
CA GLY A 290 -39.55 -14.56 -49.16
C GLY A 290 -38.67 -13.32 -48.98
N MET A 291 -38.43 -12.86 -47.74
CA MET A 291 -37.50 -11.77 -47.47
C MET A 291 -36.06 -12.31 -47.50
N ALA A 292 -35.24 -11.81 -48.42
CA ALA A 292 -33.94 -12.40 -48.74
C ALA A 292 -32.79 -12.04 -47.78
N ASP A 293 -32.97 -11.06 -46.88
CA ASP A 293 -31.97 -10.71 -45.86
C ASP A 293 -32.71 -10.20 -44.60
N VAL A 294 -32.76 -11.04 -43.56
CA VAL A 294 -33.19 -10.71 -42.18
C VAL A 294 -32.20 -11.32 -41.21
#